data_AF-A0A1B0FHT1-F1
#
_entry.id   AF-A0A1B0FHT1-F1
#
_cell.length_a   1.000
_cell.length_b   1.000
_cell.length_c   1.000
_cell.angle_alpha   90.00
_cell.angle_beta   90.00
_cell.angle_gamma   90.00
#
_symmetry.space_group_name_H-M   'P 1'
#
loop_
_entity.id
_entity.type
_entity.pdbx_description
1 polymer ?
#
loop_
_entity_poly.entity_id
_entity_poly.type
_entity_poly.pdbx_seq_one_letter_code
_entity_poly.pdbx_strand_id
1 'polypeptide(L)'
;MSTTNHQVLAAPSYSARSGRSLWRDLSAYWILGLCNNYGYVVMLSAAHDIIGQFHYDDLSDHDDAIGKGRHCHIVSTGAILLADILPSLFVKIIMPFFPFWVHFRIALAVCFSAAGFLLVGFASFKWMALLGVVVTSASSGIGETTFLGYSSNFNKQV
;
A
#
# COMPACT_ATOMS: atom_id res chain seq x y z
N MET A 1 -9.37 -61.75 -26.83
CA MET A 1 -9.50 -61.54 -25.38
C MET A 1 -8.56 -60.42 -24.98
N SER A 2 -9.13 -59.42 -24.34
CA SER A 2 -8.52 -58.14 -23.97
C SER A 2 -7.49 -58.29 -22.85
N THR A 3 -6.37 -57.58 -22.93
CA THR A 3 -5.71 -57.03 -21.73
C THR A 3 -5.18 -55.63 -22.06
N THR A 4 -6.03 -54.65 -21.78
CA THR A 4 -5.72 -53.23 -21.76
C THR A 4 -4.68 -52.96 -20.68
N ASN A 5 -3.46 -52.58 -21.07
CA ASN A 5 -2.46 -52.07 -20.14
C ASN A 5 -2.88 -50.66 -19.68
N HIS A 6 -3.60 -50.59 -18.56
CA HIS A 6 -3.79 -49.33 -17.83
C HIS A 6 -2.43 -48.91 -17.25
N GLN A 7 -1.70 -48.05 -17.97
CA GLN A 7 -0.68 -47.22 -17.34
C GLN A 7 -1.41 -46.23 -16.43
N VAL A 8 -1.41 -46.53 -15.14
CA VAL A 8 -1.78 -45.59 -14.09
C VAL A 8 -0.79 -44.44 -14.19
N LEU A 9 -1.22 -43.32 -14.80
CA LEU A 9 -0.49 -42.06 -14.77
C LEU A 9 -0.18 -41.77 -13.30
N ALA A 10 1.10 -41.86 -12.92
CA ALA A 10 1.56 -41.36 -11.64
C ALA A 10 1.12 -39.90 -11.53
N ALA A 11 0.31 -39.60 -10.52
CA ALA A 11 -0.02 -38.24 -10.16
C ALA A 11 1.28 -37.42 -10.09
N PRO A 12 1.28 -36.14 -10.53
CA PRO A 12 2.48 -35.33 -10.48
C PRO A 12 3.00 -35.35 -9.05
N SER A 13 4.27 -35.71 -8.91
CA SER A 13 4.98 -35.75 -7.64
C SER A 13 4.96 -34.34 -7.04
N TYR A 14 3.94 -34.03 -6.23
CA TYR A 14 4.01 -32.90 -5.32
C TYR A 14 5.11 -33.24 -4.34
N SER A 15 6.32 -32.76 -4.64
CA SER A 15 7.45 -32.80 -3.73
C SER A 15 6.94 -32.27 -2.39
N ALA A 16 6.76 -33.17 -1.42
CA ALA A 16 6.24 -32.87 -0.09
C ALA A 16 7.26 -31.94 0.60
N ARG A 17 7.12 -30.65 0.35
CA ARG A 17 7.94 -29.62 0.97
C ARG A 17 7.65 -29.71 2.48
N SER A 18 8.68 -29.90 3.29
CA SER A 18 8.58 -30.00 4.76
C SER A 18 7.65 -28.93 5.30
N GLY A 19 6.75 -29.25 6.24
CA GLY A 19 5.79 -28.29 6.83
C GLY A 19 6.44 -26.95 7.24
N ARG A 20 7.71 -26.96 7.67
CA ARG A 20 8.50 -25.75 7.95
C ARG A 20 8.59 -24.77 6.77
N SER A 21 8.69 -25.25 5.54
CA SER A 21 8.75 -24.41 4.34
C SER A 21 7.38 -23.82 3.96
N LEU A 22 6.29 -24.56 4.18
CA LEU A 22 4.92 -24.08 3.99
C LEU A 22 4.62 -22.94 4.98
N TRP A 23 4.94 -23.15 6.25
CA TRP A 23 4.77 -22.14 7.31
C TRP A 23 5.62 -20.90 7.09
N ARG A 24 6.84 -21.04 6.56
CA ARG A 24 7.69 -19.90 6.18
C ARG A 24 7.10 -19.11 5.01
N ASP A 25 6.60 -19.80 4.00
CA ASP A 25 6.05 -19.14 2.82
C ASP A 25 4.71 -18.46 3.17
N LEU A 26 3.91 -19.07 4.06
CA LEU A 26 2.69 -18.48 4.63
C LEU A 26 3.00 -17.24 5.49
N SER A 27 4.00 -17.33 6.38
CA SER A 27 4.38 -16.20 7.22
C SER A 27 4.94 -15.04 6.39
N ALA A 28 5.75 -15.33 5.37
CA ALA A 28 6.24 -14.33 4.44
C ALA A 28 5.09 -13.64 3.68
N TYR A 29 4.11 -14.39 3.19
CA TYR A 29 2.94 -13.81 2.50
C TYR A 29 2.13 -12.89 3.43
N TRP A 30 1.93 -13.32 4.67
CA TRP A 30 1.19 -12.55 5.67
C TRP A 30 1.92 -11.26 6.06
N ILE A 31 3.22 -11.34 6.35
CA ILE A 31 4.04 -10.17 6.72
C ILE A 31 4.14 -9.19 5.55
N LEU A 32 4.37 -9.69 4.32
CA LEU A 32 4.45 -8.83 3.13
C LEU A 32 3.12 -8.12 2.85
N GLY A 33 1.99 -8.83 2.99
CA GLY A 33 0.66 -8.25 2.86
C GLY A 33 0.35 -7.22 3.95
N LEU A 34 0.78 -7.47 5.19
CA LEU A 34 0.64 -6.52 6.29
C LEU A 34 1.50 -5.28 6.09
N CYS A 35 2.79 -5.43 5.78
CA CYS A 35 3.68 -4.29 5.58
C CYS A 35 3.18 -3.35 4.48
N ASN A 36 2.58 -3.89 3.43
CA ASN A 36 2.00 -3.10 2.35
C ASN A 36 0.81 -2.24 2.79
N ASN A 37 -0.07 -2.81 3.62
CA ASN A 37 -1.29 -2.13 4.08
C ASN A 37 -1.07 -1.32 5.37
N TYR A 38 -0.01 -1.60 6.12
CA TYR A 38 0.30 -0.94 7.39
C TYR A 38 0.50 0.56 7.22
N GLY A 39 1.24 0.98 6.19
CA GLY A 39 1.52 2.40 6.00
C GLY A 39 0.30 3.24 5.69
N TYR A 40 -0.65 2.69 4.94
CA TYR A 40 -1.98 3.28 4.74
C TYR A 40 -2.70 3.47 6.09
N VAL A 41 -2.82 2.42 6.91
CA VAL A 41 -3.55 2.48 8.19
C VAL A 41 -2.92 3.46 9.18
N VAL A 42 -1.59 3.47 9.28
CA VAL A 42 -0.88 4.41 10.16
C VAL A 42 -1.13 5.85 9.73
N MET A 43 -1.06 6.12 8.43
CA MET A 43 -1.27 7.46 7.89
C MET A 43 -2.70 7.95 8.12
N LEU A 44 -3.68 7.08 7.93
CA LEU A 44 -5.07 7.39 8.22
C LEU A 44 -5.33 7.64 9.71
N SER A 45 -4.66 6.87 10.57
CA SER A 45 -4.76 7.05 12.02
C SER A 45 -4.11 8.37 12.46
N ALA A 46 -3.05 8.79 11.77
CA ALA A 46 -2.37 10.07 12.00
C ALA A 46 -3.04 11.26 11.29
N ALA A 47 -4.00 11.04 10.38
CA ALA A 47 -4.58 12.09 9.55
C ALA A 47 -5.20 13.24 10.37
N HIS A 48 -5.82 12.93 11.51
CA HIS A 48 -6.39 13.95 12.38
C HIS A 48 -5.32 14.84 13.03
N ASP A 49 -4.18 14.26 13.43
CA ASP A 49 -3.07 15.00 14.02
C ASP A 49 -2.38 15.91 12.98
N ILE A 50 -2.16 15.38 11.77
CA ILE A 50 -1.63 16.13 10.63
C ILE A 50 -2.52 17.35 10.33
N ILE A 51 -3.85 17.18 10.25
CA ILE A 51 -4.78 18.29 9.99
C ILE A 51 -4.81 19.27 11.16
N GLY A 52 -4.76 18.77 12.41
CA GLY A 52 -4.82 19.60 13.62
C GLY A 52 -3.67 20.60 13.72
N GLN A 53 -2.43 20.14 13.47
CA GLN A 53 -1.23 20.99 13.48
C GLN A 53 -1.35 22.14 12.45
N PHE A 54 -1.86 21.81 11.27
CA PHE A 54 -2.02 22.75 10.17
C PHE A 54 -3.20 23.73 10.31
N HIS A 55 -4.22 23.40 11.11
CA HIS A 55 -5.31 24.32 11.45
C HIS A 55 -4.85 25.34 12.50
N TYR A 56 -3.96 24.94 13.41
CA TYR A 56 -3.38 25.82 14.42
C TYR A 56 -2.48 26.91 13.82
N ASP A 57 -1.61 26.55 12.87
CA ASP A 57 -0.76 27.52 12.14
C ASP A 57 -1.58 28.59 11.40
N ASP A 58 -2.73 28.22 10.80
CA ASP A 58 -3.60 29.15 10.06
C ASP A 58 -4.30 30.16 11.00
N LEU A 59 -4.60 29.73 12.23
CA LEU A 59 -5.28 30.54 13.25
C LEU A 59 -4.33 31.49 14.00
N SER A 60 -3.04 31.20 14.03
CA SER A 60 -2.05 31.98 14.79
C SER A 60 -1.42 33.13 13.98
N ASP A 61 -1.68 33.20 12.67
CA ASP A 61 -1.20 34.28 11.79
C ASP A 61 -2.18 35.48 11.70
N HIS A 62 -3.39 35.39 12.27
CA HIS A 62 -4.44 36.40 12.07
C HIS A 62 -5.04 36.93 13.38
N ASP A 63 -4.19 37.53 14.22
CA ASP A 63 -4.61 38.44 15.30
C ASP A 63 -4.69 39.88 14.76
N ASP A 64 -5.53 40.10 13.74
CA ASP A 64 -5.80 41.44 13.20
C ASP A 64 -7.30 41.71 13.12
N ALA A 65 -7.71 42.59 14.03
CA ALA A 65 -8.79 43.57 13.96
C ALA A 65 -9.83 43.44 12.83
N ILE A 66 -11.10 43.40 13.27
CA ILE A 66 -12.27 43.92 12.54
C ILE A 66 -12.67 43.12 11.29
N GLY A 67 -13.59 42.18 11.54
CA GLY A 67 -14.58 41.62 10.62
C GLY A 67 -14.42 41.87 9.11
N LYS A 68 -13.87 40.88 8.40
CA LYS A 68 -14.31 40.46 7.05
C LYS A 68 -13.56 39.20 6.61
N GLY A 69 -14.30 38.18 6.22
CA GLY A 69 -13.79 37.03 5.46
C GLY A 69 -13.48 35.79 6.29
N ARG A 70 -14.48 34.92 6.50
CA ARG A 70 -14.22 33.53 6.92
C ARG A 70 -13.58 32.78 5.74
N HIS A 71 -12.27 32.92 5.55
CA HIS A 71 -11.54 32.08 4.59
C HIS A 71 -11.32 30.70 5.21
N CYS A 72 -12.40 29.92 5.23
CA CYS A 72 -12.42 28.57 5.75
C CYS A 72 -11.71 27.67 4.74
N HIS A 73 -10.38 27.53 4.83
CA HIS A 73 -9.68 26.47 4.11
C HIS A 73 -9.83 25.16 4.88
N ILE A 74 -11.04 24.61 4.79
CA ILE A 74 -11.36 23.28 5.32
C ILE A 74 -10.72 22.26 4.37
N VAL A 75 -9.43 22.01 4.52
CA VAL A 75 -8.88 20.72 4.09
C VAL A 75 -9.58 19.70 4.97
N SER A 76 -10.70 19.21 4.46
CA SER A 76 -11.53 18.23 5.16
C SER A 76 -10.70 16.97 5.36
N THR A 77 -10.89 16.28 6.48
CA THR A 77 -10.38 14.92 6.69
C THR A 77 -10.70 14.01 5.50
N GLY A 78 -11.80 14.27 4.79
CA GLY A 78 -12.14 13.62 3.52
C GLY A 78 -11.13 13.83 2.39
N ALA A 79 -10.46 14.98 2.30
CA ALA A 79 -9.43 15.24 1.28
C ALA A 79 -8.18 14.38 1.49
N ILE A 80 -7.77 14.14 2.75
CA ILE A 80 -6.66 13.22 3.05
C ILE A 80 -7.05 11.79 2.72
N LEU A 81 -8.28 11.38 3.08
CA LEU A 81 -8.81 10.06 2.74
C LEU A 81 -8.90 9.84 1.22
N LEU A 82 -9.31 10.86 0.45
CA LEU A 82 -9.30 10.80 -1.00
C LEU A 82 -7.88 10.80 -1.58
N ALA A 83 -6.98 11.61 -1.01
CA ALA A 83 -5.57 11.63 -1.39
C ALA A 83 -4.87 10.29 -1.14
N ASP A 84 -5.42 9.45 -0.26
CA ASP A 84 -4.89 8.11 0.05
C ASP A 84 -5.58 6.99 -0.77
N ILE A 85 -6.79 7.20 -1.28
CA ILE A 85 -7.51 6.18 -2.06
C ILE A 85 -7.36 6.38 -3.58
N LEU A 86 -7.33 7.63 -4.05
CA LEU A 86 -7.24 7.92 -5.49
C LEU A 86 -5.92 7.48 -6.13
N PRO A 87 -4.73 7.67 -5.51
CA PRO A 87 -3.48 7.26 -6.13
C PRO A 87 -3.37 5.75 -6.25
N SER A 88 -3.77 5.02 -5.20
CA SER A 88 -3.76 3.55 -5.21
C SER A 88 -4.70 2.99 -6.26
N LEU A 89 -5.89 3.57 -6.45
CA LEU A 89 -6.82 3.18 -7.53
C LEU A 89 -6.21 3.42 -8.92
N PHE A 90 -5.61 4.59 -9.14
CA PHE A 90 -5.00 4.94 -10.42
C PHE A 90 -3.84 4.01 -10.78
N VAL A 91 -2.97 3.73 -9.79
CA VAL A 91 -1.87 2.78 -9.93
C VAL A 91 -2.39 1.38 -10.25
N LYS A 92 -3.46 0.92 -9.59
CA LYS A 92 -4.06 -0.40 -9.85
C LYS A 92 -4.59 -0.54 -11.28
N ILE A 93 -5.06 0.54 -11.90
CA ILE A 93 -5.53 0.54 -13.31
C ILE A 93 -4.35 0.51 -14.29
N ILE A 94 -3.25 1.20 -13.99
CA ILE A 94 -2.06 1.25 -14.85
C ILE A 94 -1.20 0.00 -14.73
N MET A 95 -1.15 -0.60 -13.55
CA MET A 95 -0.31 -1.74 -13.25
C MET A 95 -0.44 -2.95 -14.19
N PRO A 96 -1.65 -3.40 -14.62
CA PRO A 96 -1.77 -4.49 -15.59
C PRO A 96 -1.15 -4.17 -16.96
N PHE A 97 -0.95 -2.89 -17.31
CA PHE A 97 -0.34 -2.48 -18.58
C PHE A 97 1.19 -2.45 -18.55
N PHE A 98 1.80 -2.40 -17.37
CA PHE A 98 3.25 -2.46 -17.25
C PHE A 98 3.65 -3.86 -16.79
N PRO A 99 4.42 -4.65 -17.58
CA PRO A 99 5.02 -5.90 -17.12
C PRO A 99 6.53 -5.72 -16.82
N PHE A 100 6.88 -4.83 -15.89
CA PHE A 100 8.26 -4.74 -15.39
C PHE A 100 8.64 -5.95 -14.51
N TRP A 101 9.94 -6.23 -14.34
CA TRP A 101 10.46 -7.24 -13.41
C TRP A 101 9.86 -7.13 -11.99
N VAL A 102 9.43 -8.26 -11.42
CA VAL A 102 8.74 -8.33 -10.12
C VAL A 102 9.59 -7.80 -8.97
N HIS A 103 10.89 -8.11 -8.96
CA HIS A 103 11.81 -7.62 -7.93
C HIS A 103 11.94 -6.09 -7.92
N PHE A 104 11.93 -5.49 -9.10
CA PHE A 104 11.98 -4.03 -9.23
C PHE A 104 10.71 -3.36 -8.70
N ARG A 105 9.54 -3.97 -8.90
CA ARG A 105 8.26 -3.47 -8.37
C ARG A 105 8.23 -3.46 -6.85
N ILE A 106 8.66 -4.55 -6.23
CA ILE A 106 8.72 -4.66 -4.76
C ILE A 106 9.75 -3.68 -4.20
N ALA A 107 10.92 -3.59 -4.81
CA ALA A 107 11.95 -2.62 -4.40
C ALA A 107 11.42 -1.17 -4.51
N LEU A 108 10.75 -0.84 -5.61
CA LEU A 108 10.15 0.47 -5.83
C LEU A 108 9.07 0.75 -4.79
N ALA A 109 8.17 -0.20 -4.48
CA ALA A 109 7.18 -0.05 -3.43
C ALA A 109 7.84 0.22 -2.06
N VAL A 110 8.82 -0.57 -1.65
CA VAL A 110 9.53 -0.35 -0.37
C VAL A 110 10.21 1.02 -0.32
N CYS A 111 10.87 1.43 -1.41
CA CYS A 111 11.52 2.76 -1.48
C CYS A 111 10.51 3.90 -1.41
N PHE A 112 9.39 3.79 -2.14
CA PHE A 112 8.34 4.79 -2.13
C PHE A 112 7.65 4.87 -0.77
N SER A 113 7.40 3.74 -0.11
CA SER A 113 6.86 3.70 1.26
C SER A 113 7.80 4.36 2.26
N ALA A 114 9.10 4.06 2.21
CA ALA A 114 10.10 4.70 3.08
C ALA A 114 10.19 6.21 2.84
N ALA A 115 10.21 6.64 1.57
CA ALA A 115 10.20 8.05 1.21
C ALA A 115 8.92 8.76 1.69
N GLY A 116 7.77 8.12 1.55
CA GLY A 116 6.47 8.66 1.98
C GLY A 116 6.39 8.92 3.47
N PHE A 117 6.85 7.99 4.30
CA PHE A 117 6.92 8.19 5.75
C PHE A 117 7.91 9.29 6.15
N LEU A 118 9.09 9.34 5.52
CA LEU A 118 10.06 10.40 5.77
C LEU A 118 9.52 11.78 5.38
N LEU A 119 8.80 11.87 4.25
CA LEU A 119 8.17 13.11 3.80
C LEU A 119 7.09 13.61 4.77
N VAL A 120 6.27 12.72 5.32
CA VAL A 120 5.28 13.09 6.34
C VAL A 120 5.94 13.47 7.66
N GLY A 121 6.94 12.70 8.10
CA GLY A 121 7.64 12.96 9.36
C GLY A 121 8.42 14.28 9.37
N PHE A 122 8.94 14.72 8.23
CA PHE A 122 9.65 16.01 8.08
C PHE A 122 8.80 17.12 7.45
N ALA A 123 7.48 16.94 7.33
CA ALA A 123 6.63 17.89 6.63
C ALA A 123 6.55 19.24 7.37
N SER A 124 7.05 20.30 6.75
CA SER A 124 6.89 21.68 7.27
C SER A 124 5.65 22.39 6.73
N PHE A 125 5.00 21.85 5.69
CA PHE A 125 3.84 22.47 5.06
C PHE A 125 2.76 21.42 4.73
N LYS A 126 1.49 21.84 4.74
CA LYS A 126 0.29 21.04 4.40
C LYS A 126 0.49 20.14 3.17
N TRP A 127 0.98 20.73 2.08
CA TRP A 127 1.16 20.06 0.80
C TRP A 127 2.27 18.99 0.81
N MET A 128 3.31 19.18 1.63
CA MET A 128 4.41 18.20 1.75
C MET A 128 3.95 16.95 2.49
N ALA A 129 3.15 17.11 3.56
CA ALA A 129 2.52 15.98 4.25
C ALA A 129 1.57 15.23 3.32
N LEU A 130 0.71 15.94 2.59
CA LEU A 130 -0.20 15.33 1.60
C LEU A 130 0.54 14.57 0.51
N LEU A 131 1.68 15.09 0.04
CA LEU A 131 2.51 14.40 -0.95
C LEU A 131 3.08 13.09 -0.37
N GLY A 132 3.53 13.10 0.89
CA GLY A 132 3.97 11.88 1.57
C GLY A 132 2.86 10.83 1.72
N VAL A 133 1.62 11.25 2.01
CA VAL A 133 0.43 10.38 2.02
C VAL A 133 0.20 9.77 0.63
N VAL A 134 0.18 10.59 -0.42
CA VAL A 134 -0.04 10.15 -1.82
C VAL A 134 1.04 9.16 -2.28
N VAL A 135 2.30 9.44 -1.94
CA VAL A 135 3.45 8.56 -2.24
C VAL A 135 3.30 7.22 -1.51
N THR A 136 2.92 7.25 -0.22
CA THR A 136 2.67 6.02 0.57
C THR A 136 1.49 5.22 0.02
N SER A 137 0.41 5.88 -0.41
CA SER A 137 -0.75 5.27 -1.07
C SER A 137 -0.38 4.57 -2.39
N ALA A 138 0.35 5.28 -3.26
CA ALA A 138 0.79 4.75 -4.54
C ALA A 138 1.65 3.49 -4.33
N SER A 139 2.56 3.51 -3.34
CA SER A 139 3.34 2.34 -2.94
C SER A 139 2.47 1.12 -2.63
N SER A 140 1.44 1.30 -1.79
CA SER A 140 0.54 0.22 -1.38
C SER A 140 -0.20 -0.38 -2.57
N GLY A 141 -0.62 0.46 -3.54
CA GLY A 141 -1.22 -0.01 -4.79
C GLY A 141 -0.30 -0.88 -5.64
N ILE A 142 1.00 -0.55 -5.71
CA ILE A 142 2.01 -1.32 -6.44
C ILE A 142 2.28 -2.65 -5.73
N GLY A 143 2.40 -2.67 -4.40
CA GLY A 143 2.68 -3.89 -3.65
C GLY A 143 1.49 -4.86 -3.66
N GLU A 144 0.26 -4.38 -3.48
CA GLU A 144 -0.96 -5.22 -3.47
C GLU A 144 -1.13 -5.98 -4.79
N THR A 145 -1.04 -5.28 -5.92
CA THR A 145 -1.12 -5.87 -7.26
C THR A 145 0.00 -6.86 -7.52
N THR A 146 1.20 -6.59 -7.02
CA THR A 146 2.35 -7.47 -7.14
C THR A 146 2.17 -8.75 -6.32
N PHE A 147 1.69 -8.65 -5.07
CA PHE A 147 1.43 -9.81 -4.21
C PHE A 147 0.26 -10.65 -4.71
N LEU A 148 -0.82 -10.04 -5.19
CA LEU A 148 -1.93 -10.76 -5.81
C LEU A 148 -1.47 -11.52 -7.06
N GLY A 149 -0.62 -10.94 -7.92
CA GLY A 149 -0.03 -11.65 -9.05
C GLY A 149 0.85 -12.84 -8.63
N TYR A 150 1.61 -12.67 -7.54
CA TYR A 150 2.48 -13.72 -7.00
C TYR A 150 1.70 -14.81 -6.24
N SER A 151 0.49 -14.51 -5.75
CA SER A 151 -0.36 -15.47 -5.02
C SER A 151 -0.61 -16.77 -5.78
N SER A 152 -0.66 -16.68 -7.12
CA SER A 152 -0.86 -17.82 -8.03
C SER A 152 0.31 -18.83 -8.04
N ASN A 153 1.51 -18.41 -7.62
CA ASN A 153 2.69 -19.26 -7.56
C ASN A 153 2.83 -20.00 -6.22
N PHE A 154 2.01 -19.67 -5.21
CA PHE A 154 1.97 -20.44 -3.98
C PHE A 154 1.14 -21.71 -4.16
N ASN A 155 1.60 -22.79 -3.55
CA ASN A 155 0.93 -24.07 -3.63
C ASN A 155 -0.48 -23.95 -3.04
N LYS A 156 -1.51 -24.44 -3.76
CA LYS A 156 -2.92 -24.42 -3.32
C LYS A 156 -3.22 -25.30 -2.10
N GLN A 157 -2.20 -25.95 -1.53
CA GLN A 157 -2.33 -26.82 -0.35
C GLN A 157 -2.08 -26.06 0.96
N VAL A 158 -2.91 -25.05 1.20
CA VAL A 158 -3.17 -24.47 2.52
C VAL A 158 -4.66 -24.53 2.79
#